data_AF-A0A835U8U2-F1
#
_entry.id   AF-A0A835U8U2-F1
#
_cell.length_a   1.000
_cell.length_b   1.000
_cell.length_c   1.000
_cell.angle_alpha   90.00
_cell.angle_beta   90.00
_cell.angle_gamma   90.00
#
_symmetry.space_group_name_H-M   'P 1'
#
loop_
_entity.id
_entity.type
_entity.pdbx_description
1 polymer ?
#
loop_
_entity_poly.entity_id
_entity_poly.type
_entity_poly.pdbx_seq_one_letter_code
_entity_poly.pdbx_strand_id
1 'polypeptide(L)'
;MLSTVQSLLLSIDDTNLLSANVDRCNCSCIRQSLVKLLRLNGYDAALCISTWQGFGNVPGGDHEYIDVILNDKVGSSDRLIIDIDLRSHFEIARAVESYNAVMNSLPIIFVGSMAKLNQLLQIMVDAAKYSLNQHSMPLPPWRSLPYLQAKWQSDYERRPHPQGQNDLSLLHRIINSA
;
A
#
# COMPACT_ATOMS: atom_id res chain seq x y z
N MET A 1 -6.28 5.36 14.09
CA MET A 1 -5.96 5.00 12.69
C MET A 1 -5.67 3.52 12.53
N LEU A 2 -4.62 2.94 13.14
CA LEU A 2 -4.35 1.49 12.98
C LEU A 2 -5.54 0.61 13.41
N SER A 3 -6.13 0.87 14.58
CA SER A 3 -7.32 0.17 15.07
C SER A 3 -8.53 0.30 14.14
N THR A 4 -8.74 1.50 13.57
CA THR A 4 -9.77 1.75 12.56
C THR A 4 -9.55 0.90 11.32
N VAL A 5 -8.33 0.89 10.77
CA VAL A 5 -7.97 0.09 9.59
C VAL A 5 -8.18 -1.40 9.85
N GLN A 6 -7.77 -1.90 11.01
CA GLN A 6 -7.99 -3.30 11.40
C GLN A 6 -9.48 -3.63 11.52
N SER A 7 -10.27 -2.77 12.17
CA SER A 7 -11.72 -2.96 12.29
C SER A 7 -12.41 -2.96 10.92
N LEU A 8 -12.00 -2.08 10.01
CA LEU A 8 -12.56 -2.01 8.66
C LEU A 8 -12.15 -3.23 7.84
N LEU A 9 -10.91 -3.69 7.93
CA LEU A 9 -10.46 -4.92 7.26
C LEU A 9 -11.26 -6.15 7.71
N LEU A 10 -11.54 -6.27 9.01
CA LEU A 10 -12.37 -7.36 9.55
C LEU A 10 -13.84 -7.26 9.09
N SER A 11 -14.32 -6.07 8.74
CA SER A 11 -15.69 -5.87 8.23
C SER A 11 -15.86 -6.17 6.74
N ILE A 12 -14.79 -6.54 6.02
CA ILE A 12 -14.83 -6.80 4.57
C ILE A 12 -15.50 -8.16 4.21
N ASP A 13 -15.91 -8.98 5.20
CA ASP A 13 -16.48 -10.35 5.03
C ASP A 13 -17.37 -10.57 3.79
N ASP A 14 -17.05 -11.66 3.07
CA ASP A 14 -17.57 -12.36 1.87
C ASP A 14 -18.53 -11.64 0.89
N THR A 15 -19.48 -10.85 1.39
CA THR A 15 -20.51 -10.16 0.60
C THR A 15 -19.98 -9.08 -0.35
N ASN A 16 -18.83 -8.45 -0.06
CA ASN A 16 -18.22 -7.44 -0.95
C ASN A 16 -17.29 -8.05 -2.02
N LEU A 17 -16.92 -9.33 -1.90
CA LEU A 17 -16.20 -10.05 -2.96
C LEU A 17 -17.13 -10.48 -4.11
N LEU A 18 -18.45 -10.50 -3.87
CA LEU A 18 -19.46 -10.88 -4.87
C LEU A 18 -19.76 -9.80 -5.91
N SER A 19 -19.26 -8.57 -5.75
CA SER A 19 -19.34 -7.52 -6.79
C SER A 19 -18.14 -7.53 -7.75
N ALA A 20 -17.15 -8.39 -7.51
CA ALA A 20 -16.02 -8.61 -8.41
C ALA A 20 -16.13 -10.03 -8.96
N ASN A 21 -15.97 -10.22 -10.27
CA ASN A 21 -15.89 -11.55 -10.87
C ASN A 21 -14.91 -12.43 -10.06
N VAL A 22 -15.44 -13.48 -9.45
CA VAL A 22 -14.82 -14.30 -8.38
C VAL A 22 -13.51 -14.98 -8.82
N ASP A 23 -13.20 -14.98 -10.12
CA ASP A 23 -11.99 -15.59 -10.67
C ASP A 23 -10.75 -14.65 -10.67
N ARG A 24 -10.87 -13.38 -10.20
CA ARG A 24 -9.78 -12.36 -10.29
C ARG A 24 -9.56 -11.48 -9.05
N CYS A 25 -10.07 -11.83 -7.87
CA CYS A 25 -9.85 -10.98 -6.70
C CYS A 25 -8.47 -11.17 -6.03
N ASN A 26 -7.49 -10.39 -6.47
CA ASN A 26 -6.18 -10.24 -5.83
C ASN A 26 -6.22 -9.25 -4.64
N CYS A 27 -5.07 -8.99 -4.00
CA CYS A 27 -4.90 -7.96 -2.96
C CYS A 27 -5.39 -6.55 -3.37
N SER A 28 -5.50 -6.25 -4.66
CA SER A 28 -6.08 -4.98 -5.15
C SER A 28 -7.56 -4.83 -4.79
N CYS A 29 -8.35 -5.91 -4.77
CA CYS A 29 -9.75 -5.88 -4.31
C CYS A 29 -9.85 -5.43 -2.85
N ILE A 30 -9.03 -6.03 -1.98
CA ILE A 30 -9.03 -5.72 -0.54
C ILE A 30 -8.64 -4.26 -0.32
N ARG A 31 -7.61 -3.76 -1.04
CA ARG A 31 -7.21 -2.35 -0.94
C ARG A 31 -8.33 -1.41 -1.40
N GLN A 32 -9.00 -1.71 -2.51
CA GLN A 32 -10.13 -0.91 -3.01
C GLN A 32 -11.31 -0.89 -2.04
N SER A 33 -11.68 -2.05 -1.48
CA SER A 33 -12.73 -2.17 -0.45
C SER A 33 -12.37 -1.36 0.80
N LEU A 34 -11.12 -1.46 1.27
CA LEU A 34 -10.65 -0.67 2.40
C LEU A 34 -10.69 0.84 2.12
N VAL A 35 -10.27 1.29 0.93
CA VAL A 35 -10.39 2.70 0.52
C VAL A 35 -11.85 3.15 0.53
N LYS A 36 -12.77 2.34 0.01
CA LYS A 36 -14.21 2.66 0.01
C LYS A 36 -14.73 2.82 1.45
N LEU A 37 -14.40 1.88 2.33
CA LEU A 37 -14.80 1.92 3.74
C LEU A 37 -14.20 3.12 4.48
N LEU A 38 -12.93 3.43 4.27
CA LEU A 38 -12.29 4.61 4.86
C LEU A 38 -12.99 5.90 4.42
N ARG A 39 -13.32 6.03 3.13
CA ARG A 39 -14.07 7.18 2.60
C ARG A 39 -15.47 7.29 3.19
N LEU A 40 -16.18 6.17 3.35
CA LEU A 40 -17.49 6.14 4.02
C LEU A 40 -17.42 6.59 5.48
N ASN A 41 -16.25 6.41 6.12
CA ASN A 41 -15.98 6.88 7.48
C ASN A 41 -15.39 8.31 7.53
N GLY A 42 -15.41 9.04 6.41
CA GLY A 42 -15.02 10.46 6.35
C GLY A 42 -13.52 10.71 6.16
N TYR A 43 -12.71 9.68 5.90
CA TYR A 43 -11.28 9.85 5.63
C TYR A 43 -11.02 10.19 4.14
N ASP A 44 -10.09 11.12 3.88
CA ASP A 44 -9.52 11.32 2.54
C ASP A 44 -8.51 10.21 2.24
N ALA A 45 -9.03 9.03 1.92
CA ALA A 45 -8.24 7.86 1.53
C ALA A 45 -8.21 7.67 0.02
N ALA A 46 -7.10 7.19 -0.52
CA ALA A 46 -7.02 6.80 -1.93
C ALA A 46 -6.06 5.65 -2.17
N LEU A 47 -6.28 4.96 -3.28
CA LEU A 47 -5.34 3.99 -3.80
C LEU A 47 -4.25 4.73 -4.56
N CYS A 48 -3.00 4.43 -4.25
CA CYS A 48 -1.82 5.01 -4.86
C CYS A 48 -1.06 3.94 -5.60
N ILE A 49 -0.69 4.22 -6.85
CA ILE A 49 0.12 3.33 -7.67
C ILE A 49 1.39 4.06 -8.03
N SER A 50 2.50 3.67 -7.43
CA SER A 50 3.81 4.16 -7.81
C SER A 50 4.36 3.34 -8.97
N THR A 51 5.02 3.99 -9.91
CA THR A 51 5.74 3.32 -11.01
C THR A 51 7.14 3.92 -11.10
N TRP A 52 8.15 3.07 -11.23
CA TRP A 52 9.52 3.54 -11.40
C TRP A 52 10.25 2.79 -12.51
N GLN A 53 11.08 3.55 -13.23
CA GLN A 53 12.00 2.96 -14.19
C GLN A 53 13.19 2.35 -13.45
N GLY A 54 13.76 1.29 -14.01
CA GLY A 54 14.98 0.70 -13.48
C GLY A 54 16.14 1.69 -13.57
N PHE A 55 17.01 1.69 -12.55
CA PHE A 55 18.19 2.54 -12.52
C PHE A 55 19.39 1.78 -11.94
N GLY A 56 20.49 1.71 -12.70
CA GLY A 56 21.66 0.93 -12.31
C GLY A 56 21.30 -0.54 -12.06
N ASN A 57 21.53 -1.02 -10.84
CA ASN A 57 21.17 -2.38 -10.42
C ASN A 57 19.74 -2.51 -9.90
N VAL A 58 18.97 -1.41 -9.80
CA VAL A 58 17.60 -1.43 -9.27
C VAL A 58 16.64 -1.75 -10.43
N PRO A 59 15.90 -2.87 -10.39
CA PRO A 59 14.93 -3.18 -11.41
C PRO A 59 13.73 -2.22 -11.34
N GLY A 60 13.13 -1.93 -12.48
CA GLY A 60 11.88 -1.18 -12.56
C GLY A 60 10.71 -1.99 -12.02
N GLY A 61 9.62 -1.32 -11.70
CA GLY A 61 8.42 -1.98 -11.18
C GLY A 61 7.30 -1.00 -10.87
N ASP A 62 6.24 -1.56 -10.31
CA ASP A 62 5.12 -0.83 -9.75
C ASP A 62 4.80 -1.33 -8.33
N HIS A 63 4.08 -0.51 -7.58
CA HIS A 63 3.57 -0.90 -6.26
C HIS A 63 2.27 -0.18 -5.96
N GLU A 64 1.33 -0.92 -5.38
CA GLU A 64 0.01 -0.42 -5.01
C GLU A 64 -0.10 -0.36 -3.48
N TYR A 65 -0.41 0.82 -2.96
CA TYR A 65 -0.61 1.07 -1.54
C TYR A 65 -1.79 2.03 -1.33
N ILE A 66 -2.17 2.25 -0.08
CA ILE A 66 -3.23 3.21 0.26
C ILE A 66 -2.59 4.39 0.98
N ASP A 67 -3.06 5.61 0.69
CA ASP A 67 -2.77 6.76 1.53
C ASP A 67 -4.01 7.31 2.22
N VAL A 68 -3.78 8.06 3.28
CA VAL A 68 -4.79 8.91 3.93
C VAL A 68 -4.19 10.29 4.16
N ILE A 69 -4.85 11.32 3.66
CA ILE A 69 -4.48 12.72 3.90
C ILE A 69 -5.14 13.16 5.22
N LEU A 70 -4.32 13.56 6.19
CA LEU A 70 -4.78 14.12 7.45
C LEU A 70 -4.92 15.63 7.28
N ASN A 71 -6.15 16.13 7.32
CA ASN A 71 -6.46 17.55 7.26
C ASN A 71 -6.36 18.18 8.66
N ASP A 72 -5.24 17.99 9.35
CA ASP A 72 -5.02 18.55 10.68
C ASP A 72 -4.09 19.77 10.59
N LYS A 73 -4.74 20.93 10.51
CA LYS A 73 -4.20 22.31 10.59
C LYS A 73 -3.58 22.91 9.31
N VAL A 74 -3.78 24.22 9.21
CA VAL A 74 -3.35 25.10 8.12
C VAL A 74 -1.84 24.98 7.90
N GLY A 75 -1.43 24.34 6.79
CA GLY A 75 -0.07 24.43 6.26
C GLY A 75 0.71 23.12 6.10
N SER A 76 0.27 21.99 6.67
CA SER A 76 0.89 20.68 6.45
C SER A 76 -0.15 19.58 6.31
N SER A 77 -0.32 19.04 5.11
CA SER A 77 -1.11 17.82 4.91
C SER A 77 -0.25 16.62 5.31
N ASP A 78 -0.38 16.16 6.55
CA ASP A 78 0.33 14.94 6.96
C ASP A 78 -0.29 13.73 6.24
N ARG A 79 0.55 12.98 5.52
CA ARG A 79 0.14 11.81 4.74
C ARG A 79 0.49 10.53 5.49
N LEU A 80 -0.51 9.69 5.74
CA LEU A 80 -0.31 8.32 6.22
C LEU A 80 -0.28 7.35 5.05
N ILE A 81 0.62 6.38 5.12
CA ILE A 81 0.72 5.22 4.23
C ILE A 81 0.11 4.03 4.95
N ILE A 82 -0.71 3.28 4.21
CA ILE A 82 -1.28 2.02 4.63
C ILE A 82 -0.83 0.94 3.64
N ASP A 83 -0.12 -0.06 4.15
CA ASP A 83 0.20 -1.28 3.41
C ASP A 83 -0.33 -2.49 4.17
N ILE A 84 -1.22 -3.25 3.56
CA ILE A 84 -1.95 -4.36 4.21
C ILE A 84 -1.15 -5.67 4.24
N ASP A 85 -0.02 -5.72 3.55
CA ASP A 85 0.84 -6.91 3.45
C ASP A 85 2.33 -6.52 3.47
N LEU A 86 2.73 -5.75 4.49
CA LEU A 86 4.08 -5.19 4.55
C LEU A 86 5.16 -6.29 4.64
N ARG A 87 4.89 -7.40 5.34
CA ARG A 87 5.87 -8.46 5.61
C ARG A 87 6.34 -9.18 4.34
N SER A 88 5.48 -9.38 3.34
CA SER A 88 5.84 -10.06 2.09
C SER A 88 6.97 -9.34 1.32
N HIS A 89 7.13 -8.02 1.57
CA HIS A 89 8.21 -7.22 1.02
C HIS A 89 9.59 -7.49 1.63
N PHE A 90 9.70 -8.36 2.63
CA PHE A 90 10.97 -8.67 3.27
C PHE A 90 11.32 -10.17 3.27
N GLU A 91 10.44 -11.07 2.84
CA GLU A 91 10.73 -12.51 2.89
C GLU A 91 12.02 -12.88 2.12
N ILE A 92 12.90 -13.65 2.75
CA ILE A 92 14.16 -14.11 2.14
C ILE A 92 14.32 -15.61 2.33
N ALA A 93 14.98 -16.26 1.38
CA ALA A 93 15.37 -17.66 1.53
C ALA A 93 16.46 -17.80 2.59
N ARG A 94 16.43 -18.90 3.35
CA ARG A 94 17.46 -19.27 4.36
C ARG A 94 17.73 -18.14 5.37
N ALA A 95 16.65 -17.50 5.83
CA ALA A 95 16.72 -16.54 6.92
C ALA A 95 17.30 -17.17 8.19
N VAL A 96 18.20 -16.46 8.87
CA VAL A 96 18.69 -16.86 10.19
C VAL A 96 17.68 -16.49 11.28
N GLU A 97 17.80 -17.11 12.45
CA GLU A 97 16.85 -16.92 13.55
C GLU A 97 16.71 -15.45 14.00
N SER A 98 17.82 -14.72 14.06
CA SER A 98 17.80 -13.29 14.41
C SER A 98 17.01 -12.46 13.39
N TYR A 99 17.06 -12.80 12.10
CA TYR A 99 16.24 -12.16 11.08
C TYR A 99 14.76 -12.50 11.26
N ASN A 100 14.44 -13.76 11.52
CA ASN A 100 13.06 -14.20 11.75
C ASN A 100 12.46 -13.52 12.99
N ALA A 101 13.23 -13.29 14.04
CA ALA A 101 12.79 -12.54 15.21
C ALA A 101 12.39 -11.10 14.86
N VAL A 102 13.19 -10.40 14.05
CA VAL A 102 12.87 -9.05 13.56
C VAL A 102 11.63 -9.09 12.66
N MET A 103 11.58 -10.02 11.70
CA MET A 103 10.45 -10.20 10.78
C MET A 103 9.13 -10.45 11.55
N ASN A 104 9.16 -11.28 12.59
CA ASN A 104 7.99 -11.59 13.41
C ASN A 104 7.49 -10.40 14.25
N SER A 105 8.36 -9.45 14.54
CA SER A 105 8.01 -8.19 15.23
C SER A 105 7.38 -7.14 14.31
N LEU A 106 7.53 -7.27 12.99
CA LEU A 106 6.96 -6.31 12.05
C LEU A 106 5.43 -6.33 12.05
N PRO A 107 4.75 -5.18 11.89
CA PRO A 107 3.32 -5.20 11.66
C PRO A 107 3.01 -5.87 10.32
N ILE A 108 1.97 -6.72 10.27
CA ILE A 108 1.44 -7.26 9.00
C ILE A 108 0.85 -6.09 8.18
N ILE A 109 0.04 -5.28 8.85
CA ILE A 109 -0.56 -4.07 8.29
C ILE A 109 0.21 -2.86 8.81
N PHE A 110 0.92 -2.18 7.92
CA PHE A 110 1.57 -0.92 8.24
C PHE A 110 0.58 0.24 8.16
N VAL A 111 0.58 1.11 9.18
CA VAL A 111 -0.11 2.41 9.15
C VAL A 111 0.83 3.44 9.76
N GLY A 112 1.37 4.36 8.96
CA GLY A 112 2.34 5.33 9.46
C GLY A 112 2.77 6.37 8.43
N SER A 113 3.57 7.35 8.85
CA SER A 113 4.13 8.34 7.95
C SER A 113 5.22 7.76 7.05
N MET A 114 5.50 8.44 5.94
CA MET A 114 6.60 8.07 5.03
C MET A 114 7.96 7.99 5.76
N ALA A 115 8.21 8.89 6.72
CA ALA A 115 9.43 8.88 7.51
C ALA A 115 9.58 7.60 8.36
N LYS A 116 8.50 7.16 9.01
CA LYS A 116 8.49 5.91 9.79
C LYS A 116 8.66 4.69 8.89
N LEU A 117 8.01 4.69 7.72
CA LEU A 117 8.18 3.64 6.74
C LEU A 117 9.64 3.52 6.33
N ASN A 118 10.28 4.64 5.96
CA ASN A 118 11.67 4.65 5.53
C ASN A 118 12.65 4.11 6.59
N GLN A 119 12.42 4.45 7.87
CA GLN A 119 13.20 3.89 8.99
C GLN A 119 13.04 2.36 9.08
N LEU A 120 11.82 1.85 8.94
CA LEU A 120 11.54 0.42 8.93
C LEU A 120 12.22 -0.27 7.74
N LEU A 121 12.16 0.32 6.54
CA LEU A 121 12.84 -0.21 5.35
C LEU A 121 14.34 -0.36 5.60
N GLN A 122 14.98 0.66 6.17
CA GLN A 122 16.41 0.62 6.48
C GLN A 122 16.76 -0.53 7.45
N ILE A 123 16.02 -0.64 8.56
CA ILE A 123 16.23 -1.69 9.56
C ILE A 123 16.11 -3.08 8.92
N MET A 124 15.08 -3.29 8.10
CA MET A 124 14.84 -4.59 7.47
C MET A 124 15.89 -4.93 6.42
N VAL A 125 16.35 -3.95 5.64
CA VAL A 125 17.43 -4.15 4.66
C VAL A 125 18.73 -4.55 5.35
N ASP A 126 19.08 -3.91 6.47
CA ASP A 126 20.31 -4.23 7.19
C ASP A 126 20.23 -5.59 7.88
N ALA A 127 19.08 -5.93 8.45
CA ALA A 127 18.82 -7.28 8.96
C ALA A 127 18.90 -8.34 7.85
N ALA A 128 18.34 -8.06 6.66
CA ALA A 128 18.38 -8.99 5.52
C ALA A 128 19.80 -9.21 5.01
N LYS A 129 20.59 -8.12 4.87
CA LYS A 129 22.02 -8.21 4.53
C LYS A 129 22.78 -9.08 5.52
N TYR A 130 22.59 -8.83 6.82
CA TYR A 130 23.24 -9.62 7.87
C TYR A 130 22.91 -11.11 7.73
N SER A 131 21.63 -11.44 7.57
CA SER A 131 21.16 -12.82 7.43
C SER A 131 21.73 -13.53 6.20
N LEU A 132 21.69 -12.88 5.04
CA LEU A 132 22.14 -13.47 3.77
C LEU A 132 23.66 -13.68 3.76
N ASN A 133 24.42 -12.77 4.39
CA ASN A 133 25.86 -12.89 4.55
C ASN A 133 26.27 -14.13 5.35
N GLN A 134 25.45 -14.61 6.30
CA GLN A 134 25.74 -15.85 7.05
C GLN A 134 25.81 -17.10 6.15
N HIS A 135 25.22 -17.02 4.95
CA HIS A 135 25.19 -18.09 3.97
C HIS A 135 25.89 -17.72 2.66
N SER A 136 26.71 -16.66 2.68
CA SER A 136 27.40 -16.12 1.49
C SER A 136 26.45 -15.81 0.32
N MET A 137 25.21 -15.44 0.63
CA MET A 137 24.22 -15.06 -0.37
C MET A 137 24.22 -13.54 -0.55
N PRO A 138 24.31 -13.02 -1.78
CA PRO A 138 24.19 -11.59 -2.01
C PRO A 138 22.76 -11.11 -1.78
N LEU A 139 22.61 -9.85 -1.34
CA LEU A 139 21.30 -9.21 -1.25
C LEU A 139 20.73 -9.04 -2.67
N PRO A 140 19.55 -9.62 -2.98
CA PRO A 140 18.97 -9.47 -4.29
C PRO A 140 18.54 -8.01 -4.53
N PRO A 141 18.58 -7.51 -5.78
CA PRO A 141 18.26 -6.12 -6.08
C PRO A 141 16.90 -5.63 -5.58
N TRP A 142 15.87 -6.49 -5.64
CA TRP A 142 14.50 -6.19 -5.17
C TRP A 142 14.34 -6.18 -3.64
N ARG A 143 15.40 -6.51 -2.90
CA ARG A 143 15.47 -6.36 -1.43
C ARG A 143 16.43 -5.23 -1.03
N SER A 144 16.98 -4.49 -1.99
CA SER A 144 17.82 -3.33 -1.71
C SER A 144 16.97 -2.15 -1.19
N LEU A 145 17.60 -1.28 -0.40
CA LEU A 145 16.92 -0.08 0.10
C LEU A 145 16.41 0.82 -1.02
N PRO A 146 17.18 1.14 -2.09
CA PRO A 146 16.66 1.97 -3.17
C PRO A 146 15.43 1.37 -3.85
N TYR A 147 15.40 0.05 -4.08
CA TYR A 147 14.24 -0.62 -4.65
C TYR A 147 13.02 -0.52 -3.74
N LEU A 148 13.20 -0.79 -2.44
CA LEU A 148 12.12 -0.69 -1.47
C LEU A 148 11.62 0.75 -1.33
N GLN A 149 12.51 1.75 -1.30
CA GLN A 149 12.11 3.15 -1.27
C GLN A 149 11.29 3.53 -2.51
N ALA A 150 11.68 3.05 -3.71
CA ALA A 150 10.97 3.34 -4.96
C ALA A 150 9.48 2.96 -4.89
N LYS A 151 9.15 1.85 -4.23
CA LYS A 151 7.76 1.38 -4.04
C LYS A 151 6.81 2.38 -3.38
N TRP A 152 7.30 3.30 -2.56
CA TRP A 152 6.44 4.26 -1.86
C TRP A 152 6.81 5.72 -2.13
N GLN A 153 8.03 5.99 -2.61
CA GLN A 153 8.57 7.33 -2.79
C GLN A 153 8.68 7.79 -4.25
N SER A 154 8.54 6.87 -5.22
CA SER A 154 8.50 7.26 -6.64
C SER A 154 7.20 8.00 -6.97
N ASP A 155 7.20 8.65 -8.14
CA ASP A 155 6.00 9.26 -8.71
C ASP A 155 4.86 8.25 -8.74
N TYR A 156 3.68 8.71 -8.33
CA TYR A 156 2.53 7.85 -8.14
C TYR A 156 1.25 8.50 -8.63
N GLU A 157 0.35 7.68 -9.15
CA GLU A 157 -1.02 8.06 -9.44
C GLU A 157 -1.87 7.86 -8.17
N ARG A 158 -2.47 8.95 -7.65
CA ARG A 158 -3.46 8.88 -6.58
C ARG A 158 -4.85 8.77 -7.19
N ARG A 159 -5.43 7.57 -7.21
CA ARG A 159 -6.74 7.35 -7.84
C ARG A 159 -7.81 8.21 -7.15
N PRO A 160 -8.44 9.13 -7.89
CA PRO A 160 -9.44 10.01 -7.30
C PRO A 160 -10.60 9.19 -6.74
N HIS A 161 -11.36 9.80 -5.84
CA HIS A 161 -12.67 9.27 -5.56
C HIS A 161 -13.47 9.28 -6.87
N PRO A 162 -14.03 8.15 -7.34
CA PRO A 162 -15.10 8.23 -8.31
C PRO A 162 -16.25 8.90 -7.56
N GLN A 163 -16.26 10.23 -7.55
CA GLN A 163 -17.50 10.96 -7.44
C GLN A 163 -18.35 10.36 -8.54
N GLY A 164 -19.51 9.78 -8.16
CA GLY A 164 -20.41 9.18 -9.13
C GLY A 164 -20.46 10.09 -10.35
N GLN A 165 -20.15 9.54 -11.53
CA GLN A 165 -20.38 10.25 -12.78
C GLN A 165 -21.73 10.91 -12.63
N ASN A 166 -21.72 12.24 -12.56
CA ASN A 166 -22.92 13.00 -12.35
C ASN A 166 -23.95 12.51 -13.38
N ASP A 167 -25.04 11.97 -12.85
CA ASP A 167 -26.28 11.63 -13.55
C ASP A 167 -26.88 12.85 -14.29
N LEU A 168 -26.20 14.00 -14.29
CA LEU A 168 -26.47 15.17 -15.09
C LEU A 168 -26.28 14.93 -16.60
N SER A 169 -25.45 13.97 -17.02
CA SER A 169 -25.35 13.60 -18.44
C SER A 169 -26.51 12.71 -18.92
N LEU A 170 -27.13 11.95 -18.01
CA LEU A 170 -28.36 11.18 -18.27
C LEU A 170 -29.61 12.08 -18.17
N LEU A 171 -29.66 13.01 -17.21
CA LEU A 171 -30.73 14.01 -17.14
C LEU A 171 -30.73 14.96 -18.35
N HIS A 172 -29.56 15.37 -18.87
CA HIS A 172 -29.51 16.15 -20.10
C HIS A 172 -29.99 15.39 -21.34
N ARG A 173 -29.90 14.06 -21.34
CA ARG A 173 -30.44 13.22 -22.42
C ARG A 173 -31.95 13.02 -22.31
N ILE A 174 -32.48 12.97 -21.10
CA ILE A 174 -33.93 12.82 -20.86
C ILE A 174 -34.68 14.14 -21.13
N ILE A 175 -34.11 15.29 -20.75
CA ILE A 175 -34.76 16.60 -20.95
C ILE A 175 -34.76 17.02 -22.43
N ASN A 176 -33.77 16.60 -23.23
CA ASN A 176 -33.69 16.93 -24.66
C ASN A 176 -34.33 15.88 -25.58
N SER A 177 -35.03 14.89 -25.02
CA SER A 177 -35.77 13.86 -25.77
C SER A 177 -37.28 13.87 -25.50
N ALA A 178 -37.79 14.92 -24.85
CA ALA A 178 -39.21 15.15 -24.60
C ALA A 178 -39.72 16.37 -25.37
#